data_AF-A0A2T4X8W2-F1
#
_entry.id   AF-A0A2T4X8W2-F1
#
_cell.length_a   1.000
_cell.length_b   1.000
_cell.length_c   1.000
_cell.angle_alpha   90.00
_cell.angle_beta   90.00
_cell.angle_gamma   90.00
#
_symmetry.space_group_name_H-M   'P 1'
#
loop_
_entity.id
_entity.type
_entity.pdbx_description
1 polymer ?
#
loop_
_entity_poly.entity_id
_entity_poly.type
_entity_poly.pdbx_seq_one_letter_code
_entity_poly.pdbx_strand_id
1 'polypeptide(L)'
;MRHLFYPLLLLAFASPSGTRAQALADLLQDPHIVWVGEVFTDYRFATVLPTQTAQLATYDWNAVAVEKLLSKPTDAGFASSPDFVDMFWQALTADWLTDYGLTAYETADLQVVADEAYRGRLTSKLDTVTTVDPASYEERILIIRQDFNYDDLIGVRVREVLYFDQQQQAFGYQALAFAPLLNTFTADREPTGYTSLLWFPIQAADQPQAWWTADEFTYIFETKTRENSPSITGFRDVKGQANFPAFVETIVNKPAVQLFGTDGDYDPLAEWEVAALSGGIDTLTTFDPVTYKATVTTNKTPAVWESLASIRLAVRWFYDERNKQLYYAFNGLAPTVKVVNDAGNILYYKPAFYVRGRM
;
A
#
# COMPACT_ATOMS: atom_id res chain seq x y z
N MET A 1 9.15 -2.56 52.40
CA MET A 1 7.97 -3.20 51.77
C MET A 1 7.02 -2.08 51.41
N ARG A 2 7.01 -1.67 50.13
CA ARG A 2 6.01 -2.02 49.12
C ARG A 2 4.72 -1.20 49.25
N HIS A 3 4.64 -0.23 48.34
CA HIS A 3 3.49 0.32 47.62
C HIS A 3 2.29 0.82 48.42
N LEU A 4 2.02 2.12 48.35
CA LEU A 4 0.65 2.63 48.36
C LEU A 4 0.59 4.04 47.71
N PHE A 5 -0.19 4.13 46.62
CA PHE A 5 -0.92 5.29 46.09
C PHE A 5 -0.16 6.47 45.44
N TYR A 6 -0.06 6.40 44.11
CA TYR A 6 -0.25 7.57 43.24
C TYR A 6 -1.75 7.68 42.90
N PRO A 7 -2.44 8.79 43.21
CA PRO A 7 -3.75 9.06 42.66
C PRO A 7 -3.63 9.88 41.37
N LEU A 8 -4.46 9.52 40.39
CA LEU A 8 -5.02 10.36 39.34
C LEU A 8 -4.06 11.28 38.57
N LEU A 9 -3.57 10.77 37.45
CA LEU A 9 -3.43 11.56 36.23
C LEU A 9 -4.44 11.01 35.21
N LEU A 10 -5.70 11.40 35.38
CA LEU A 10 -6.70 11.38 34.31
C LEU A 10 -6.32 12.51 33.34
N LEU A 11 -5.29 12.29 32.53
CA LEU A 11 -5.17 13.00 31.27
C LEU A 11 -6.28 12.45 30.40
N ALA A 12 -7.34 13.24 30.28
CA ALA A 12 -8.30 13.10 29.21
C ALA A 12 -7.55 13.22 27.88
N PHE A 13 -7.05 12.11 27.37
CA PHE A 13 -6.87 11.92 25.93
C PHE A 13 -8.27 11.68 25.34
N ALA A 14 -9.11 12.71 25.43
CA ALA A 14 -10.06 12.93 24.36
C ALA A 14 -9.21 13.33 23.16
N SER A 15 -8.62 12.34 22.49
CA SER A 15 -8.02 12.53 21.18
C SER A 15 -9.09 13.22 20.34
N PRO A 16 -8.80 14.39 19.76
CA PRO A 16 -9.81 15.16 19.08
C PRO A 16 -10.36 14.27 17.97
N SER A 17 -11.59 13.82 18.14
CA SER A 17 -12.44 13.30 17.09
C SER A 17 -12.80 14.42 16.09
N GLY A 18 -11.87 15.35 15.82
CA GLY A 18 -11.77 16.09 14.56
C GLY A 18 -11.47 15.02 13.52
N THR A 19 -12.55 14.51 12.97
CA THR A 19 -12.69 13.17 12.41
C THR A 19 -11.86 12.99 11.16
N ARG A 20 -11.37 11.80 10.87
CA ARG A 20 -10.64 11.48 9.63
C ARG A 20 -11.43 11.82 8.34
N ALA A 21 -12.75 11.92 8.43
CA ALA A 21 -13.61 12.48 7.39
C ALA A 21 -13.31 13.96 7.10
N GLN A 22 -12.94 14.73 8.14
CA GLN A 22 -12.46 16.10 8.04
C GLN A 22 -11.18 16.17 7.21
N ALA A 23 -10.21 15.27 7.38
CA ALA A 23 -8.96 15.33 6.63
C ALA A 23 -9.16 15.16 5.11
N LEU A 24 -10.02 14.22 4.67
CA LEU A 24 -10.40 14.14 3.26
C LEU A 24 -11.24 15.36 2.85
N ALA A 25 -12.18 15.81 3.68
CA ALA A 25 -12.98 16.99 3.38
C ALA A 25 -12.12 18.26 3.21
N ASP A 26 -11.05 18.41 4.00
CA ASP A 26 -10.09 19.50 3.94
C ASP A 26 -9.37 19.50 2.59
N LEU A 27 -8.87 18.34 2.13
CA LEU A 27 -8.29 18.19 0.79
C LEU A 27 -9.29 18.57 -0.31
N LEU A 28 -10.55 18.19 -0.14
CA LEU A 28 -11.59 18.49 -1.12
C LEU A 28 -11.95 19.98 -1.14
N GLN A 29 -11.85 20.68 -0.01
CA GLN A 29 -12.15 22.10 0.11
C GLN A 29 -10.96 23.01 -0.26
N ASP A 30 -9.73 22.50 -0.20
CA ASP A 30 -8.53 23.28 -0.50
C ASP A 30 -8.49 23.73 -1.99
N PRO A 31 -8.48 25.03 -2.30
CA PRO A 31 -8.48 25.53 -3.67
C PRO A 31 -7.18 25.27 -4.44
N HIS A 32 -6.07 24.97 -3.76
CA HIS A 32 -4.79 24.63 -4.39
C HIS A 32 -4.73 23.18 -4.84
N ILE A 33 -5.54 22.31 -4.23
CA ILE A 33 -5.67 20.92 -4.64
C ILE A 33 -6.60 20.85 -5.86
N VAL A 34 -6.05 20.58 -7.04
CA VAL A 34 -6.83 20.55 -8.30
C VAL A 34 -7.30 19.15 -8.69
N TRP A 35 -6.71 18.12 -8.11
CA TRP A 35 -7.10 16.73 -8.34
C TRP A 35 -6.92 15.90 -7.07
N VAL A 36 -7.88 15.00 -6.81
CA VAL A 36 -7.81 13.97 -5.77
C VAL A 36 -8.34 12.66 -6.36
N GLY A 37 -7.51 11.63 -6.37
CA GLY A 37 -7.86 10.27 -6.79
C GLY A 37 -7.77 9.29 -5.63
N GLU A 38 -8.81 8.47 -5.45
CA GLU A 38 -8.84 7.40 -4.48
C GLU A 38 -8.40 6.07 -5.13
N VAL A 39 -7.62 5.28 -4.39
CA VAL A 39 -7.18 3.96 -4.83
C VAL A 39 -7.11 2.97 -3.65
N PHE A 40 -7.15 1.69 -3.99
CA PHE A 40 -6.86 0.59 -3.07
C PHE A 40 -5.57 -0.09 -3.48
N THR A 41 -4.64 -0.22 -2.53
CA THR A 41 -3.35 -0.88 -2.75
C THR A 41 -3.19 -2.05 -1.79
N ASP A 42 -2.82 -3.20 -2.35
CA ASP A 42 -2.65 -4.44 -1.60
C ASP A 42 -1.18 -4.65 -1.25
N TYR A 43 -0.82 -4.39 0.00
CA TYR A 43 0.51 -4.63 0.54
C TYR A 43 0.59 -6.07 1.05
N ARG A 44 1.19 -6.94 0.23
CA ARG A 44 1.53 -8.31 0.64
C ARG A 44 2.81 -8.29 1.45
N PHE A 45 2.72 -8.71 2.70
CA PHE A 45 3.88 -9.00 3.52
C PHE A 45 4.31 -10.41 3.15
N ALA A 46 5.35 -10.55 2.33
CA ALA A 46 5.79 -11.86 1.90
C ALA A 46 6.03 -12.78 3.12
N THR A 47 5.27 -13.87 3.21
CA THR A 47 5.59 -15.01 4.04
C THR A 47 6.77 -15.72 3.38
N VAL A 48 7.99 -15.33 3.74
CA VAL A 48 9.14 -16.17 3.39
C VAL A 48 9.05 -17.40 4.30
N LEU A 49 8.27 -18.41 3.89
CA LEU A 49 8.38 -19.73 4.46
C LEU A 49 9.76 -20.28 4.04
N PRO A 50 10.67 -20.58 4.99
CA PRO A 50 12.04 -21.00 4.66
C PRO A 50 12.14 -22.27 3.80
N THR A 51 11.05 -23.03 3.67
CA THR A 51 11.02 -24.34 3.03
C THR A 51 10.34 -24.38 1.66
N GLN A 52 9.73 -23.28 1.18
CA GLN A 52 9.26 -23.17 -0.21
C GLN A 52 10.23 -22.31 -1.05
N THR A 53 11.48 -22.76 -1.08
CA THR A 53 12.50 -22.26 -2.00
C THR A 53 12.07 -22.46 -3.46
N ALA A 54 11.96 -21.33 -4.18
CA ALA A 54 12.08 -21.15 -5.64
C ALA A 54 10.82 -20.84 -6.48
N GLN A 55 9.58 -21.11 -6.05
CA GLN A 55 8.40 -20.83 -6.90
C GLN A 55 7.58 -19.58 -6.53
N LEU A 56 7.66 -19.08 -5.30
CA LEU A 56 6.96 -17.84 -4.89
C LEU A 56 7.81 -16.57 -5.04
N ALA A 57 9.08 -16.70 -5.42
CA ALA A 57 9.99 -15.58 -5.67
C ALA A 57 9.72 -14.82 -6.99
N THR A 58 8.67 -15.18 -7.73
CA THR A 58 8.37 -14.62 -9.05
C THR A 58 7.32 -13.51 -9.05
N TYR A 59 6.69 -13.22 -7.91
CA TYR A 59 5.67 -12.17 -7.81
C TYR A 59 6.04 -11.19 -6.69
N ASP A 60 7.03 -10.36 -6.97
CA ASP A 60 7.51 -9.32 -6.05
C ASP A 60 6.54 -8.12 -6.10
N TRP A 61 5.33 -8.32 -5.56
CA TRP A 61 4.23 -7.33 -5.61
C TRP A 61 4.65 -6.02 -4.95
N ASN A 62 5.38 -6.10 -3.82
CA ASN A 62 5.90 -4.96 -3.09
C ASN A 62 7.35 -5.23 -2.69
N ALA A 63 8.24 -4.25 -2.87
CA ALA A 63 9.50 -4.26 -2.13
C ALA A 63 9.25 -3.81 -0.70
N VAL A 64 9.63 -4.64 0.26
CA VAL A 64 9.58 -4.31 1.68
C VAL A 64 11.02 -4.16 2.19
N ALA A 65 11.36 -2.98 2.69
CA ALA A 65 12.61 -2.72 3.39
C ALA A 65 12.30 -2.55 4.87
N VAL A 66 12.77 -3.49 5.70
CA VAL A 66 12.60 -3.40 7.15
C VAL A 66 13.71 -2.54 7.72
N GLU A 67 13.35 -1.47 8.43
CA GLU A 67 14.30 -0.50 8.98
C GLU A 67 14.55 -0.73 10.47
N LYS A 68 13.51 -1.09 11.23
CA LYS A 68 13.60 -1.34 12.67
C LYS A 68 12.68 -2.50 13.07
N LEU A 69 13.26 -3.42 13.84
CA LEU A 69 12.57 -4.49 14.56
C LEU A 69 13.11 -4.48 15.99
N LEU A 70 12.32 -4.00 16.96
CA LEU A 70 12.74 -3.99 18.37
C LEU A 70 12.59 -5.37 19.02
N SER A 71 11.61 -6.17 18.58
CA SER A 71 11.52 -7.60 18.89
C SER A 71 12.35 -8.39 17.88
N LYS A 72 13.12 -9.39 18.34
CA LYS A 72 13.85 -10.27 17.43
C LYS A 72 12.82 -10.90 16.48
N PRO A 73 12.94 -10.74 15.14
CA PRO A 73 12.12 -11.51 14.24
C PRO A 73 12.41 -12.99 14.52
N THR A 74 11.36 -13.80 14.59
CA THR A 74 11.52 -15.24 14.34
C THR A 74 12.07 -15.41 12.93
N ASP A 75 12.63 -16.58 12.61
CA ASP A 75 13.27 -16.87 11.31
C ASP A 75 12.33 -16.70 10.08
N ALA A 76 11.07 -16.29 10.25
CA ALA A 76 10.05 -16.17 9.22
C ALA A 76 9.66 -14.72 8.84
N GLY A 77 10.36 -13.69 9.35
CA GLY A 77 10.21 -12.29 8.91
C GLY A 77 8.99 -11.52 9.44
N PHE A 78 8.72 -10.32 8.90
CA PHE A 78 7.68 -9.39 9.38
C PHE A 78 6.26 -9.99 9.40
N ALA A 79 5.92 -10.82 8.41
CA ALA A 79 4.63 -11.53 8.34
C ALA A 79 4.48 -12.66 9.38
N SER A 80 5.58 -13.03 10.05
CA SER A 80 5.61 -14.07 11.07
C SER A 80 5.81 -13.56 12.48
N SER A 81 5.88 -12.23 12.66
CA SER A 81 5.70 -11.64 13.98
C SER A 81 4.32 -12.08 14.45
N PRO A 82 4.23 -12.93 15.50
CA PRO A 82 2.96 -13.33 16.05
C PRO A 82 2.14 -12.08 16.37
N ASP A 83 2.77 -11.01 16.88
CA ASP A 83 2.10 -9.82 17.38
C ASP A 83 1.31 -9.03 16.33
N PHE A 84 1.79 -8.91 15.08
CA PHE A 84 1.07 -8.14 14.05
C PHE A 84 -0.09 -8.94 13.44
N VAL A 85 0.07 -10.25 13.26
CA VAL A 85 -1.00 -11.15 12.81
C VAL A 85 -2.02 -11.38 13.93
N ASP A 86 -1.53 -11.53 15.16
CA ASP A 86 -2.32 -11.66 16.39
C ASP A 86 -3.14 -10.41 16.63
N MET A 87 -2.64 -9.21 16.31
CA MET A 87 -3.45 -7.99 16.35
C MET A 87 -4.73 -8.15 15.53
N PHE A 88 -4.64 -8.63 14.29
CA PHE A 88 -5.80 -8.79 13.42
C PHE A 88 -6.76 -9.87 13.91
N TRP A 89 -6.21 -10.95 14.48
CA TRP A 89 -7.01 -11.99 15.11
C TRP A 89 -7.75 -11.45 16.34
N GLN A 90 -7.03 -10.80 17.24
CA GLN A 90 -7.59 -10.25 18.46
C GLN A 90 -8.66 -9.20 18.11
N ALA A 91 -8.48 -8.43 17.04
CA ALA A 91 -9.49 -7.50 16.55
C ALA A 91 -10.81 -8.14 16.08
N LEU A 92 -10.82 -9.42 15.73
CA LEU A 92 -12.06 -10.16 15.44
C LEU A 92 -12.81 -10.53 16.74
N THR A 93 -12.12 -10.54 17.88
CA THR A 93 -12.71 -10.75 19.20
C THR A 93 -13.15 -9.42 19.82
N ALA A 94 -14.38 -9.35 20.36
CA ALA A 94 -14.96 -8.10 20.85
C ALA A 94 -14.18 -7.49 22.04
N ASP A 95 -13.62 -8.33 22.89
CA ASP A 95 -12.92 -7.94 24.12
C ASP A 95 -11.70 -7.08 23.80
N TRP A 96 -10.94 -7.44 22.77
CA TRP A 96 -9.72 -6.72 22.42
C TRP A 96 -9.96 -5.31 21.86
N LEU A 97 -10.94 -5.14 20.96
CA LEU A 97 -11.30 -3.81 20.46
C LEU A 97 -11.69 -2.89 21.61
N THR A 98 -12.40 -3.44 22.60
CA THR A 98 -12.83 -2.71 23.79
C THR A 98 -11.64 -2.36 24.69
N ASP A 99 -10.76 -3.32 24.96
CA ASP A 99 -9.59 -3.17 25.84
C ASP A 99 -8.63 -2.07 25.36
N TYR A 100 -8.47 -1.92 24.05
CA TYR A 100 -7.58 -0.92 23.43
C TYR A 100 -8.32 0.30 22.86
N GLY A 101 -9.65 0.39 23.06
CA GLY A 101 -10.45 1.52 22.57
C GLY A 101 -10.41 1.69 21.04
N LEU A 102 -10.32 0.58 20.31
CA LEU A 102 -10.26 0.55 18.86
C LEU A 102 -11.65 0.38 18.25
N THR A 103 -11.87 1.02 17.10
CA THR A 103 -13.09 0.86 16.30
C THR A 103 -12.76 0.21 14.97
N ALA A 104 -13.42 -0.90 14.68
CA ALA A 104 -13.37 -1.58 13.39
C ALA A 104 -14.64 -1.30 12.57
N TYR A 105 -14.52 -1.33 11.25
CA TYR A 105 -15.58 -0.99 10.32
C TYR A 105 -15.79 -2.10 9.29
N GLU A 106 -17.01 -2.24 8.81
CA GLU A 106 -17.37 -3.23 7.78
C GLU A 106 -16.85 -2.81 6.39
N THR A 107 -16.75 -1.49 6.17
CA THR A 107 -16.49 -0.89 4.87
C THR A 107 -15.33 0.09 4.92
N ALA A 108 -14.66 0.23 3.77
CA ALA A 108 -13.46 1.06 3.65
C ALA A 108 -13.72 2.57 3.80
N ASP A 109 -14.98 3.00 3.65
CA ASP A 109 -15.42 4.37 3.88
C ASP A 109 -15.57 4.74 5.36
N LEU A 110 -15.40 3.74 6.25
CA LEU A 110 -15.47 3.88 7.70
C LEU A 110 -16.82 4.45 8.17
N GLN A 111 -17.90 4.17 7.43
CA GLN A 111 -19.25 4.65 7.77
C GLN A 111 -20.02 3.66 8.65
N VAL A 112 -19.77 2.36 8.51
CA VAL A 112 -20.49 1.31 9.23
C VAL A 112 -19.53 0.64 10.22
N VAL A 113 -19.76 0.88 11.51
CA VAL A 113 -19.01 0.20 12.59
C VAL A 113 -19.36 -1.28 12.54
N ALA A 114 -18.33 -2.13 12.54
CA ALA A 114 -18.51 -3.57 12.54
C ALA A 114 -19.03 -4.02 13.91
N ASP A 115 -20.28 -4.46 13.97
CA ASP A 115 -20.89 -4.97 15.20
C ASP A 115 -20.47 -6.42 15.50
N GLU A 116 -20.95 -6.96 16.63
CA GLU A 116 -20.64 -8.33 17.03
C GLU A 116 -21.17 -9.37 16.03
N ALA A 117 -22.34 -9.13 15.44
CA ALA A 117 -22.93 -10.04 14.46
C ALA A 117 -22.10 -10.09 13.16
N TYR A 118 -21.62 -8.94 12.68
CA TYR A 118 -20.70 -8.86 11.55
C TYR A 118 -19.39 -9.59 11.84
N ARG A 119 -18.76 -9.30 12.98
CA ARG A 119 -17.50 -9.97 13.38
C ARG A 119 -17.68 -11.48 13.53
N GLY A 120 -18.78 -11.94 14.13
CA GLY A 120 -19.09 -13.37 14.27
C GLY A 120 -19.21 -14.11 12.94
N ARG A 121 -19.70 -13.44 11.89
CA ARG A 121 -19.74 -13.99 10.51
C ARG A 121 -18.35 -14.13 9.88
N LEU A 122 -17.39 -13.32 10.30
CA LEU A 122 -16.01 -13.39 9.79
C LEU A 122 -15.19 -14.49 10.46
N THR A 123 -15.42 -14.75 11.75
CA THR A 123 -14.65 -15.75 12.52
C THR A 123 -15.09 -17.18 12.29
N SER A 124 -16.37 -17.39 11.95
CA SER A 124 -16.93 -18.71 11.75
C SER A 124 -18.00 -18.70 10.67
N LYS A 125 -17.82 -19.56 9.67
CA LYS A 125 -18.87 -19.89 8.73
C LYS A 125 -19.53 -21.18 9.19
N LEU A 126 -20.83 -21.12 9.48
CA LEU A 126 -21.63 -22.32 9.67
C LEU A 126 -22.07 -22.80 8.29
N ASP A 127 -21.70 -24.03 7.95
CA ASP A 127 -22.16 -24.73 6.76
C ASP A 127 -22.95 -25.98 7.18
N THR A 128 -23.89 -26.42 6.34
CA THR A 128 -24.70 -27.60 6.60
C THR A 128 -24.46 -28.63 5.52
N VAL A 129 -23.98 -29.81 5.91
CA VAL A 129 -23.81 -30.95 5.00
C VAL A 129 -24.88 -31.98 5.31
N THR A 130 -25.72 -32.27 4.33
CA THR A 130 -26.66 -33.38 4.41
C THR A 130 -25.90 -34.68 4.12
N THR A 131 -25.94 -35.61 5.06
CA THR A 131 -25.35 -36.95 4.93
C THR A 131 -26.44 -38.00 5.12
N VAL A 132 -26.26 -39.19 4.54
CA VAL A 132 -27.19 -40.31 4.71
C VAL A 132 -26.48 -41.41 5.48
N ASP A 133 -27.08 -41.87 6.58
CA ASP A 133 -26.54 -43.03 7.31
C ASP A 133 -26.59 -44.26 6.39
N PRO A 134 -25.46 -44.93 6.10
CA PRO A 134 -25.41 -46.00 5.11
C PRO A 134 -26.11 -47.28 5.56
N ALA A 135 -26.41 -47.44 6.85
CA ALA A 135 -27.09 -48.61 7.39
C ALA A 135 -28.60 -48.39 7.54
N SER A 136 -29.02 -47.20 8.01
CA SER A 136 -30.44 -46.89 8.22
C SER A 136 -31.10 -46.12 7.08
N TYR A 137 -30.31 -45.56 6.15
CA TYR A 137 -30.77 -44.65 5.08
C TYR A 137 -31.46 -43.37 5.59
N GLU A 138 -31.28 -43.02 6.87
CA GLU A 138 -31.83 -41.77 7.42
C GLU A 138 -30.94 -40.58 7.05
N GLU A 139 -31.57 -39.49 6.60
CA GLU A 139 -30.89 -38.22 6.38
C GLU A 139 -30.49 -37.57 7.71
N ARG A 140 -29.24 -37.12 7.80
CA ARG A 140 -28.69 -36.35 8.92
C ARG A 140 -28.10 -35.05 8.41
N ILE A 141 -28.51 -33.95 9.05
CA ILE A 141 -27.92 -32.64 8.82
C ILE A 141 -26.74 -32.48 9.78
N LEU A 142 -25.53 -32.40 9.24
CA LEU A 142 -24.34 -32.06 9.99
C LEU A 142 -24.08 -30.56 9.86
N ILE A 143 -24.08 -29.85 10.99
CA ILE A 143 -23.62 -28.45 11.02
C ILE A 143 -22.11 -28.49 11.18
N ILE A 144 -21.40 -28.11 10.12
CA ILE A 144 -19.95 -27.96 10.13
C ILE A 144 -19.64 -26.50 10.41
N ARG A 145 -18.86 -26.26 11.47
CA ARG A 145 -18.30 -24.94 11.75
C ARG A 145 -16.93 -24.88 11.09
N GLN A 146 -16.79 -24.02 10.09
CA GLN A 146 -15.50 -23.68 9.52
C GLN A 146 -14.97 -22.44 10.23
N ASP A 147 -13.94 -22.64 11.05
CA ASP A 147 -13.24 -21.55 11.70
C ASP A 147 -12.26 -20.89 10.74
N PHE A 148 -12.03 -19.60 10.99
CA PHE A 148 -11.04 -18.78 10.32
C PHE A 148 -9.63 -19.44 10.38
N ASN A 149 -8.95 -19.50 9.24
CA ASN A 149 -7.57 -19.99 9.15
C ASN A 149 -6.60 -18.82 8.98
N TYR A 150 -5.66 -18.67 9.91
CA TYR A 150 -4.70 -17.56 9.89
C TYR A 150 -3.68 -17.69 8.76
N ASP A 151 -3.40 -18.90 8.30
CA ASP A 151 -2.52 -19.15 7.14
C ASP A 151 -3.09 -18.53 5.85
N ASP A 152 -4.39 -18.15 5.85
CA ASP A 152 -5.04 -17.52 4.72
C ASP A 152 -4.82 -16.00 4.67
N LEU A 153 -4.23 -15.39 5.71
CA LEU A 153 -3.86 -13.96 5.75
C LEU A 153 -2.63 -13.69 4.87
N ILE A 154 -2.78 -12.87 3.84
CA ILE A 154 -1.74 -12.64 2.83
C ILE A 154 -1.16 -11.22 2.83
N GLY A 155 -1.72 -10.32 3.63
CA GLY A 155 -1.27 -8.93 3.68
C GLY A 155 -2.34 -7.98 4.20
N VAL A 156 -2.21 -6.72 3.82
CA VAL A 156 -3.20 -5.67 4.09
C VAL A 156 -3.58 -4.95 2.82
N ARG A 157 -4.85 -4.58 2.71
CA ARG A 157 -5.33 -3.61 1.73
C ARG A 157 -5.40 -2.25 2.38
N VAL A 158 -4.88 -1.23 1.72
CA VAL A 158 -4.97 0.16 2.17
C VAL A 158 -5.87 0.92 1.21
N ARG A 159 -6.83 1.67 1.76
CA ARG A 159 -7.56 2.72 1.07
C ARG A 159 -6.80 4.02 1.26
N GLU A 160 -6.40 4.62 0.15
CA GLU A 160 -5.56 5.80 0.13
C GLU A 160 -6.02 6.79 -0.93
N VAL A 161 -5.65 8.06 -0.76
CA VAL A 161 -5.86 9.09 -1.75
C VAL A 161 -4.53 9.68 -2.17
N LEU A 162 -4.39 9.89 -3.47
CA LEU A 162 -3.35 10.73 -4.05
C LEU A 162 -4.00 12.04 -4.49
N TYR A 163 -3.26 13.13 -4.38
CA TYR A 163 -3.75 14.42 -4.81
C TYR A 163 -2.64 15.25 -5.44
N PHE A 164 -3.01 16.21 -6.28
CA PHE A 164 -2.07 17.14 -6.90
C PHE A 164 -2.34 18.56 -6.41
N ASP A 165 -1.33 19.15 -5.76
CA ASP A 165 -1.32 20.53 -5.32
C ASP A 165 -0.72 21.40 -6.42
N GLN A 166 -1.53 22.27 -7.02
CA GLN A 166 -1.10 23.18 -8.08
C GLN A 166 -0.24 24.33 -7.56
N GLN A 167 -0.39 24.77 -6.31
CA GLN A 167 0.48 25.81 -5.76
C GLN A 167 1.90 25.27 -5.58
N GLN A 168 2.02 24.04 -5.09
CA GLN A 168 3.30 23.39 -4.83
C GLN A 168 3.84 22.64 -6.05
N GLN A 169 3.01 22.43 -7.08
CA GLN A 169 3.33 21.62 -8.27
C GLN A 169 3.85 20.23 -7.89
N ALA A 170 3.16 19.60 -6.94
CA ALA A 170 3.60 18.35 -6.33
C ALA A 170 2.41 17.42 -6.03
N PHE A 171 2.70 16.12 -5.99
CA PHE A 171 1.74 15.14 -5.49
C PHE A 171 1.83 15.02 -3.97
N GLY A 172 0.67 14.84 -3.35
CA GLY A 172 0.56 14.40 -1.97
C GLY A 172 -0.17 13.07 -1.86
N TYR A 173 -0.19 12.55 -0.64
CA TYR A 173 -0.67 11.22 -0.32
C TYR A 173 -1.31 11.22 1.06
N GLN A 174 -2.42 10.49 1.20
CA GLN A 174 -3.02 10.23 2.50
C GLN A 174 -3.60 8.83 2.56
N ALA A 175 -3.10 8.01 3.49
CA ALA A 175 -3.73 6.73 3.84
C ALA A 175 -4.93 6.99 4.75
N LEU A 176 -6.09 6.41 4.42
CA LEU A 176 -7.35 6.64 5.13
C LEU A 176 -7.69 5.46 6.04
N ALA A 177 -7.58 4.24 5.51
CA ALA A 177 -7.95 3.02 6.20
C ALA A 177 -7.13 1.83 5.68
N PHE A 178 -6.99 0.80 6.50
CA PHE A 178 -6.45 -0.49 6.08
C PHE A 178 -7.32 -1.63 6.55
N ALA A 179 -7.25 -2.76 5.86
CA ALA A 179 -7.90 -3.99 6.25
C ALA A 179 -6.98 -5.19 6.04
N PRO A 180 -7.03 -6.21 6.91
CA PRO A 180 -6.40 -7.50 6.65
C PRO A 180 -6.95 -8.09 5.36
N LEU A 181 -6.07 -8.66 4.54
CA LEU A 181 -6.42 -9.27 3.26
C LEU A 181 -6.27 -10.79 3.36
N LEU A 182 -7.35 -11.53 3.07
CA LEU A 182 -7.36 -12.98 3.07
C LEU A 182 -7.51 -13.56 1.68
N ASN A 183 -6.88 -14.70 1.45
CA ASN A 183 -7.24 -15.56 0.32
C ASN A 183 -8.68 -16.06 0.46
N THR A 184 -9.39 -16.08 -0.68
CA THR A 184 -10.63 -16.83 -0.83
C THR A 184 -10.35 -18.10 -1.62
N PHE A 185 -11.09 -19.18 -1.36
CA PHE A 185 -10.85 -20.49 -1.96
C PHE A 185 -12.12 -21.11 -2.57
N THR A 186 -11.94 -22.02 -3.53
CA THR A 186 -12.97 -22.98 -3.94
C THR A 186 -13.15 -24.05 -2.84
N ALA A 187 -14.13 -24.95 -3.04
CA ALA A 187 -14.29 -26.13 -2.17
C ALA A 187 -13.05 -27.03 -2.14
N ASP A 188 -12.28 -27.07 -3.24
CA ASP A 188 -11.06 -27.88 -3.37
C ASP A 188 -9.80 -27.18 -2.85
N ARG A 189 -9.94 -26.07 -2.11
CA ARG A 189 -8.83 -25.23 -1.59
C ARG A 189 -7.96 -24.57 -2.67
N GLU A 190 -8.50 -24.37 -3.87
CA GLU A 190 -7.83 -23.57 -4.90
C GLU A 190 -8.09 -22.07 -4.67
N PRO A 191 -7.06 -21.20 -4.68
CA PRO A 191 -7.24 -19.76 -4.50
C PRO A 191 -8.12 -19.15 -5.60
N THR A 192 -9.17 -18.42 -5.22
CA THR A 192 -10.10 -17.74 -6.14
C THR A 192 -9.92 -16.23 -6.17
N GLY A 193 -9.23 -15.67 -5.19
CA GLY A 193 -9.11 -14.23 -5.03
C GLY A 193 -8.79 -13.88 -3.59
N TYR A 194 -9.20 -12.68 -3.19
CA TYR A 194 -8.96 -12.19 -1.84
C TYR A 194 -10.02 -11.20 -1.37
N THR A 195 -10.28 -11.20 -0.06
CA THR A 195 -11.26 -10.33 0.59
C THR A 195 -10.66 -9.59 1.77
N SER A 196 -11.13 -8.38 2.00
CA SER A 196 -10.85 -7.62 3.22
C SER A 196 -11.75 -8.11 4.37
N LEU A 197 -11.24 -8.13 5.60
CA LEU A 197 -12.03 -8.48 6.79
C LEU A 197 -12.71 -7.27 7.42
N LEU A 198 -11.93 -6.51 8.18
CA LEU A 198 -12.34 -5.37 8.97
C LEU A 198 -11.47 -4.20 8.57
N TRP A 199 -12.09 -3.04 8.43
CA TRP A 199 -11.40 -1.81 8.12
C TRP A 199 -11.06 -1.08 9.41
N PHE A 200 -9.80 -0.73 9.52
CA PHE A 200 -9.25 0.06 10.60
C PHE A 200 -8.81 1.40 10.05
N PRO A 201 -9.03 2.47 10.78
CA PRO A 201 -8.65 3.78 10.32
C PRO A 201 -7.16 4.04 10.59
N ILE A 202 -6.45 4.66 9.64
CA ILE A 202 -5.01 4.92 9.74
C ILE A 202 -4.77 6.37 10.20
N GLN A 203 -3.65 6.64 10.86
CA GLN A 203 -3.21 7.99 11.20
C GLN A 203 -1.90 8.34 10.49
N ALA A 204 -1.80 9.58 10.01
CA ALA A 204 -0.52 10.12 9.57
C ALA A 204 0.42 10.25 10.78
N ALA A 205 1.71 10.06 10.57
CA ALA A 205 2.70 10.37 11.56
C ALA A 205 2.87 11.89 11.68
N ASP A 206 2.69 12.45 12.87
CA ASP A 206 2.83 13.90 13.09
C ASP A 206 4.29 14.36 13.01
N GLN A 207 5.23 13.48 13.39
CA GLN A 207 6.67 13.76 13.41
C GLN A 207 7.49 12.51 13.01
N PRO A 208 7.41 12.06 11.75
CA PRO A 208 7.96 10.78 11.33
C PRO A 208 9.48 10.64 11.54
N GLN A 209 10.20 11.77 11.46
CA GLN A 209 11.63 11.85 11.70
C GLN A 209 12.01 11.53 13.15
N ALA A 210 11.26 12.07 14.12
CA ALA A 210 11.49 11.80 15.54
C ALA A 210 11.13 10.35 15.89
N TRP A 211 10.14 9.80 15.19
CA TRP A 211 9.63 8.45 15.41
C TRP A 211 10.59 7.35 14.96
N TRP A 212 11.49 7.62 14.02
CA TRP A 212 12.52 6.67 13.61
C TRP A 212 13.37 6.15 14.76
N THR A 213 13.73 7.03 15.69
CA THR A 213 14.55 6.69 16.85
C THR A 213 13.73 6.34 18.08
N ALA A 214 12.41 6.52 18.04
CA ALA A 214 11.58 6.34 19.22
C ALA A 214 11.43 4.86 19.58
N ASP A 215 11.62 4.52 20.85
CA ASP A 215 11.53 3.15 21.39
C ASP A 215 10.09 2.65 21.51
N GLU A 216 9.10 3.51 21.23
CA GLU A 216 7.68 3.15 21.21
C GLU A 216 7.23 2.38 19.98
N PHE A 217 7.96 2.46 18.87
CA PHE A 217 7.62 1.71 17.65
C PHE A 217 8.40 0.41 17.57
N THR A 218 7.68 -0.70 17.75
CA THR A 218 8.27 -2.04 17.68
C THR A 218 8.66 -2.41 16.24
N TYR A 219 7.91 -1.90 15.25
CA TYR A 219 8.16 -2.18 13.84
C TYR A 219 8.13 -0.90 13.01
N ILE A 220 9.20 -0.70 12.24
CA ILE A 220 9.29 0.34 11.21
C ILE A 220 9.75 -0.32 9.92
N PHE A 221 8.95 -0.18 8.87
CA PHE A 221 9.24 -0.74 7.56
C PHE A 221 8.76 0.19 6.45
N GLU A 222 9.47 0.17 5.33
CA GLU A 222 9.10 0.88 4.11
C GLU A 222 8.59 -0.11 3.07
N THR A 223 7.45 0.22 2.47
CA THR A 223 6.91 -0.50 1.31
C THR A 223 7.06 0.35 0.06
N LYS A 224 7.49 -0.27 -1.03
CA LYS A 224 7.47 0.28 -2.38
C LYS A 224 6.61 -0.60 -3.26
N THR A 225 5.51 -0.06 -3.79
CA THR A 225 4.66 -0.82 -4.72
C THR A 225 5.46 -1.17 -5.97
N ARG A 226 5.35 -2.41 -6.46
CA ARG A 226 6.04 -2.85 -7.69
C ARG A 226 4.99 -3.24 -8.71
N GLU A 227 4.70 -4.53 -8.81
CA GLU A 227 3.74 -5.06 -9.78
C GLU A 227 2.30 -4.64 -9.48
N ASN A 228 1.99 -4.36 -8.21
CA ASN A 228 0.69 -3.86 -7.76
C ASN A 228 0.56 -2.32 -7.78
N SER A 229 1.51 -1.61 -8.38
CA SER A 229 1.48 -0.14 -8.41
C SER A 229 0.18 0.36 -9.05
N PRO A 230 -0.54 1.32 -8.42
CA PRO A 230 -1.74 1.92 -8.99
C PRO A 230 -1.60 2.34 -10.45
N SER A 231 -2.40 1.74 -11.34
CA SER A 231 -2.52 2.21 -12.72
C SER A 231 -3.00 3.66 -12.74
N ILE A 232 -2.50 4.47 -13.68
CA ILE A 232 -3.00 5.85 -13.88
C ILE A 232 -4.49 5.91 -14.23
N THR A 233 -5.06 4.79 -14.70
CA THR A 233 -6.51 4.65 -14.97
C THR A 233 -7.26 3.96 -13.84
N GLY A 234 -6.56 3.52 -12.79
CA GLY A 234 -7.13 2.77 -11.66
C GLY A 234 -7.68 3.63 -10.53
N PHE A 235 -7.51 4.95 -10.64
CA PHE A 235 -7.98 5.90 -9.63
C PHE A 235 -9.47 6.20 -9.82
N ARG A 236 -10.20 6.26 -8.70
CA ARG A 236 -11.52 6.89 -8.67
C ARG A 236 -11.34 8.37 -8.42
N ASP A 237 -11.63 9.21 -9.41
CA ASP A 237 -11.61 10.66 -9.25
C ASP A 237 -12.64 11.09 -8.19
N VAL A 238 -12.16 11.74 -7.13
CA VAL A 238 -12.98 12.33 -6.06
C VAL A 238 -13.10 13.84 -6.25
N LYS A 239 -12.06 14.48 -6.78
CA LYS A 239 -12.04 15.89 -7.16
C LYS A 239 -11.25 16.09 -8.43
N GLY A 240 -11.76 16.94 -9.32
CA GLY A 240 -11.17 17.17 -10.64
C GLY A 240 -11.26 15.92 -11.52
N GLN A 241 -10.46 15.91 -12.59
CA GLN A 241 -10.27 14.75 -13.44
C GLN A 241 -8.77 14.44 -13.52
N ALA A 242 -8.42 13.16 -13.45
CA ALA A 242 -7.02 12.75 -13.55
C ALA A 242 -6.42 13.16 -14.91
N ASN A 243 -5.35 13.96 -14.87
CA ASN A 243 -4.52 14.25 -16.03
C ASN A 243 -3.04 14.04 -15.66
N PHE A 244 -2.73 12.79 -15.29
CA PHE A 244 -1.38 12.41 -14.89
C PHE A 244 -0.28 12.81 -15.88
N PRO A 245 -0.46 12.66 -17.21
CA PRO A 245 0.51 13.16 -18.17
C PRO A 245 0.80 14.66 -17.98
N ALA A 246 -0.23 15.51 -17.88
CA ALA A 246 -0.02 16.95 -17.70
C ALA A 246 0.57 17.29 -16.32
N PHE A 247 0.20 16.57 -15.26
CA PHE A 247 0.81 16.77 -13.93
C PHE A 247 2.30 16.42 -13.95
N VAL A 248 2.67 15.28 -14.53
CA VAL A 248 4.06 14.85 -14.67
C VAL A 248 4.84 15.78 -15.61
N GLU A 249 4.25 16.19 -16.74
CA GLU A 249 4.83 17.19 -17.64
C GLU A 249 5.13 18.50 -16.89
N THR A 250 4.21 18.95 -16.04
CA THR A 250 4.40 20.18 -15.28
C THR A 250 5.52 20.03 -14.25
N ILE A 251 5.57 18.92 -13.53
CA ILE A 251 6.66 18.60 -12.58
C ILE A 251 8.02 18.57 -13.29
N VAL A 252 8.11 17.96 -14.46
CA VAL A 252 9.39 17.81 -15.19
C VAL A 252 9.83 19.13 -15.83
N ASN A 253 8.93 19.85 -16.50
CA ASN A 253 9.28 21.07 -17.23
C ASN A 253 9.42 22.30 -16.32
N LYS A 254 8.80 22.28 -15.13
CA LYS A 254 8.86 23.36 -14.14
C LYS A 254 8.98 22.75 -12.73
N PRO A 255 10.10 22.10 -12.42
CA PRO A 255 10.26 21.42 -11.14
C PRO A 255 10.23 22.43 -10.00
N ALA A 256 9.11 22.49 -9.28
CA ALA A 256 9.02 23.16 -7.99
C ALA A 256 9.53 22.28 -6.84
N VAL A 257 9.78 21.00 -7.13
CA VAL A 257 10.28 19.98 -6.22
C VAL A 257 11.52 19.32 -6.80
N GLN A 258 12.44 18.89 -5.94
CA GLN A 258 13.61 18.13 -6.36
C GLN A 258 13.19 16.76 -6.88
N LEU A 259 13.67 16.41 -8.08
CA LEU A 259 13.51 15.07 -8.66
C LEU A 259 14.72 14.22 -8.29
N PHE A 260 14.48 12.95 -8.02
CA PHE A 260 15.51 12.00 -7.61
C PHE A 260 15.60 10.85 -8.60
N GLY A 261 16.82 10.33 -8.76
CA GLY A 261 17.12 9.20 -9.62
C GLY A 261 16.42 7.91 -9.18
N THR A 262 16.47 6.92 -10.05
CA THR A 262 15.83 5.62 -9.83
C THR A 262 16.76 4.57 -9.23
N ASP A 263 18.04 4.89 -9.19
CA ASP A 263 19.13 3.99 -8.82
C ASP A 263 19.57 4.30 -7.38
N GLY A 264 19.76 3.25 -6.57
CA GLY A 264 20.41 3.34 -5.26
C GLY A 264 19.79 4.36 -4.29
N ASP A 265 20.63 5.29 -3.83
CA ASP A 265 20.42 6.18 -2.68
C ASP A 265 19.48 7.36 -2.92
N TYR A 266 18.75 7.37 -4.05
CA TYR A 266 17.88 8.48 -4.44
C TYR A 266 18.65 9.80 -4.54
N ASP A 267 19.71 9.81 -5.35
CA ASP A 267 20.47 11.03 -5.60
C ASP A 267 19.61 12.05 -6.35
N PRO A 268 19.74 13.36 -6.04
CA PRO A 268 19.11 14.41 -6.81
C PRO A 268 19.52 14.34 -8.28
N LEU A 269 18.53 14.37 -9.20
CA LEU A 269 18.81 14.46 -10.63
C LEU A 269 19.45 15.80 -10.97
N ALA A 270 20.52 15.76 -11.77
CA ALA A 270 21.11 16.94 -12.38
C ALA A 270 20.17 17.55 -13.44
N GLU A 271 20.34 18.83 -13.74
CA GLU A 271 19.48 19.56 -14.69
C GLU A 271 19.37 18.88 -16.07
N TRP A 272 20.47 18.31 -16.56
CA TRP A 272 20.48 17.60 -17.85
C TRP A 272 19.74 16.26 -17.79
N GLU A 273 19.74 15.59 -16.64
CA GLU A 273 18.97 14.35 -16.43
C GLU A 273 17.48 14.67 -16.38
N VAL A 274 17.09 15.75 -15.69
CA VAL A 274 15.72 16.26 -15.70
C VAL A 274 15.29 16.62 -17.13
N ALA A 275 16.12 17.32 -17.90
CA ALA A 275 15.82 17.65 -19.29
C ALA A 275 15.64 16.40 -20.17
N ALA A 276 16.39 15.32 -19.92
CA ALA A 276 16.24 14.06 -20.64
C ALA A 276 14.89 13.37 -20.40
N LEU A 277 14.19 13.68 -19.30
CA LEU A 277 12.84 13.17 -19.02
C LEU A 277 11.78 13.74 -19.98
N SER A 278 12.05 14.90 -20.59
CA SER A 278 11.19 15.53 -21.61
C SER A 278 11.32 14.88 -23.00
N GLY A 279 12.09 13.79 -23.09
CA GLY A 279 12.36 13.10 -24.34
C GLY A 279 13.46 13.77 -25.15
N GLY A 280 13.69 13.27 -26.35
CA GLY A 280 14.79 13.73 -27.18
C GLY A 280 14.72 13.20 -28.61
N ILE A 281 15.53 13.80 -29.47
CA ILE A 281 15.74 13.34 -30.83
C ILE A 281 17.23 13.03 -30.96
N ASP A 282 17.56 11.75 -31.18
CA ASP A 282 18.90 11.31 -31.49
C ASP A 282 18.99 10.93 -32.98
N THR A 283 20.19 11.01 -33.55
CA THR A 283 20.44 10.66 -34.94
C THR A 283 21.55 9.62 -35.03
N LEU A 284 21.23 8.44 -35.54
CA LEU A 284 22.20 7.40 -35.84
C LEU A 284 22.58 7.50 -37.31
N THR A 285 23.87 7.74 -37.58
CA THR A 285 24.40 7.67 -38.96
C THR A 285 25.05 6.32 -39.18
N THR A 286 24.47 5.50 -40.06
CA THR A 286 25.04 4.22 -40.50
C THR A 286 25.66 4.37 -41.88
N PHE A 287 26.85 3.80 -42.08
CA PHE A 287 27.51 3.78 -43.39
C PHE A 287 27.42 2.39 -43.99
N ASP A 288 27.00 2.32 -45.25
CA ASP A 288 27.13 1.10 -46.02
C ASP A 288 28.63 0.76 -46.20
N PRO A 289 29.10 -0.43 -45.80
CA PRO A 289 30.53 -0.75 -45.79
C PRO A 289 31.14 -0.94 -47.19
N VAL A 290 30.32 -1.06 -48.23
CA VAL A 290 30.77 -1.25 -49.62
C VAL A 290 30.71 0.06 -50.39
N THR A 291 29.60 0.79 -50.27
CA THR A 291 29.34 2.02 -51.03
C THR A 291 29.73 3.29 -50.30
N TYR A 292 30.02 3.22 -49.00
CA TYR A 292 30.28 4.35 -48.10
C TYR A 292 29.16 5.40 -48.06
N LYS A 293 27.96 5.04 -48.52
CA LYS A 293 26.80 5.93 -48.47
C LYS A 293 26.29 6.02 -47.02
N ALA A 294 26.16 7.24 -46.52
CA ALA A 294 25.58 7.51 -45.21
C ALA A 294 24.04 7.42 -45.26
N THR A 295 23.47 6.69 -44.31
CA THR A 295 22.04 6.71 -44.00
C THR A 295 21.88 7.30 -42.61
N VAL A 296 21.13 8.40 -42.51
CA VAL A 296 20.82 9.05 -41.23
C VAL A 296 19.44 8.58 -40.79
N THR A 297 19.36 7.93 -39.63
CA THR A 297 18.12 7.50 -39.01
C THR A 297 17.89 8.33 -37.75
N THR A 298 16.75 9.01 -37.69
CA THR A 298 16.33 9.78 -36.52
C THR A 298 15.58 8.85 -35.57
N ASN A 299 16.04 8.76 -34.32
CA ASN A 299 15.36 8.05 -33.25
C ASN A 299 14.75 9.06 -32.28
N LYS A 300 13.42 9.01 -32.08
CA LYS A 300 12.72 9.88 -31.13
C LYS A 300 12.51 9.11 -29.83
N THR A 301 13.09 9.61 -28.74
CA THR A 301 12.76 9.15 -27.39
C THR A 301 11.52 9.93 -26.92
N PRO A 302 10.40 9.24 -26.60
CA PRO A 302 9.21 9.90 -26.08
C PRO A 302 9.49 10.52 -24.71
N ALA A 303 8.73 11.57 -24.37
CA ALA A 303 8.78 12.12 -23.03
C ALA A 303 8.19 11.12 -22.02
N VAL A 304 8.60 11.21 -20.76
CA VAL A 304 8.12 10.31 -19.69
C VAL A 304 6.60 10.32 -19.58
N TRP A 305 5.98 11.49 -19.68
CA TRP A 305 4.51 11.63 -19.58
C TRP A 305 3.75 10.99 -20.75
N GLU A 306 4.38 10.77 -21.90
CA GLU A 306 3.79 10.08 -23.05
C GLU A 306 3.73 8.55 -22.85
N SER A 307 4.50 8.02 -21.89
CA SER A 307 4.68 6.57 -21.67
C SER A 307 4.26 6.09 -20.28
N LEU A 308 3.52 6.91 -19.53
CA LEU A 308 3.07 6.58 -18.17
C LEU A 308 2.17 5.35 -18.14
N ALA A 309 2.36 4.52 -17.13
CA ALA A 309 1.55 3.33 -16.90
C ALA A 309 0.90 3.33 -15.52
N SER A 310 1.69 3.56 -14.50
CA SER A 310 1.28 3.47 -13.10
C SER A 310 2.15 4.37 -12.23
N ILE A 311 1.76 4.51 -10.97
CA ILE A 311 2.48 5.28 -9.96
C ILE A 311 2.96 4.32 -8.89
N ARG A 312 4.28 4.30 -8.68
CA ARG A 312 4.89 3.60 -7.54
C ARG A 312 4.78 4.46 -6.31
N LEU A 313 4.29 3.90 -5.22
CA LEU A 313 4.20 4.55 -3.92
C LEU A 313 5.31 4.03 -3.02
N ALA A 314 6.01 4.94 -2.35
CA ALA A 314 6.94 4.64 -1.28
C ALA A 314 6.35 5.17 0.03
N VAL A 315 5.93 4.26 0.91
CA VAL A 315 5.26 4.58 2.17
C VAL A 315 6.01 3.87 3.28
N ARG A 316 6.35 4.61 4.33
CA ARG A 316 6.88 4.06 5.56
C ARG A 316 5.74 3.86 6.55
N TRP A 317 5.79 2.75 7.27
CA TRP A 317 4.80 2.34 8.24
C TRP A 317 5.44 2.23 9.62
N PHE A 318 4.71 2.66 10.63
CA PHE A 318 5.12 2.60 12.03
C PHE A 318 4.02 1.89 12.81
N TYR A 319 4.36 0.75 13.40
CA TYR A 319 3.42 0.04 14.27
C TYR A 319 3.73 0.35 15.73
N ASP A 320 2.79 1.03 16.39
CA ASP A 320 2.80 1.24 17.82
C ASP A 320 2.10 0.05 18.48
N GLU A 321 2.91 -0.83 19.04
CA GLU A 321 2.41 -2.03 19.71
C GLU A 321 1.68 -1.73 21.02
N ARG A 322 1.97 -0.61 21.69
CA ARG A 322 1.34 -0.27 22.99
C ARG A 322 -0.10 0.16 22.77
N ASN A 323 -0.31 0.99 21.75
CA ASN A 323 -1.63 1.50 21.40
C ASN A 323 -2.35 0.67 20.33
N LYS A 324 -1.67 -0.34 19.76
CA LYS A 324 -2.17 -1.19 18.66
C LYS A 324 -2.60 -0.36 17.45
N GLN A 325 -1.80 0.65 17.12
CA GLN A 325 -2.09 1.60 16.04
C GLN A 325 -1.03 1.53 14.94
N LEU A 326 -1.51 1.62 13.69
CA LEU A 326 -0.67 1.74 12.52
C LEU A 326 -0.65 3.20 12.08
N TYR A 327 0.56 3.74 11.97
CA TYR A 327 0.82 5.04 11.40
C TYR A 327 1.58 4.90 10.08
N TYR A 328 1.56 5.97 9.29
CA TYR A 328 2.34 6.05 8.06
C TYR A 328 3.04 7.39 7.91
N ALA A 329 4.12 7.37 7.13
CA ALA A 329 4.74 8.55 6.56
C ALA A 329 4.92 8.33 5.06
N PHE A 330 4.52 9.32 4.27
CA PHE A 330 4.70 9.26 2.83
C PHE A 330 6.14 9.62 2.49
N ASN A 331 6.91 8.65 1.99
CA ASN A 331 8.30 8.89 1.61
C ASN A 331 8.39 9.48 0.21
N GLY A 332 7.49 9.10 -0.69
CA GLY A 332 7.44 9.65 -2.03
C GLY A 332 6.70 8.77 -3.03
N LEU A 333 6.67 9.24 -4.27
CA LEU A 333 6.15 8.47 -5.39
C LEU A 333 7.07 8.53 -6.59
N ALA A 334 6.88 7.59 -7.50
CA ALA A 334 7.54 7.57 -8.78
C ALA A 334 6.55 7.25 -9.90
N PRO A 335 6.36 8.13 -10.90
CA PRO A 335 5.72 7.75 -12.13
C PRO A 335 6.52 6.63 -12.78
N THR A 336 5.84 5.60 -13.26
CA THR A 336 6.48 4.48 -13.96
C THR A 336 6.11 4.49 -15.43
N VAL A 337 7.08 4.08 -16.25
CA VAL A 337 6.94 3.99 -17.70
C VAL A 337 7.05 2.54 -18.16
N LYS A 338 6.37 2.24 -19.28
CA LYS A 338 6.49 0.94 -19.95
C LYS A 338 7.80 0.90 -20.72
N VAL A 339 8.58 -0.16 -20.53
CA VAL A 339 9.71 -0.49 -21.40
C VAL A 339 9.22 -1.52 -22.40
N VAL A 340 9.30 -1.20 -23.69
CA VAL A 340 8.87 -2.09 -24.78
C VAL A 340 10.07 -2.52 -25.62
N ASN A 341 10.00 -3.70 -26.22
CA ASN A 341 10.97 -4.13 -27.23
C ASN A 341 10.60 -3.58 -28.63
N ASP A 342 11.44 -3.86 -29.62
CA ASP A 342 11.26 -3.41 -31.01
C ASP A 342 9.94 -3.89 -31.65
N ALA A 343 9.36 -4.97 -31.15
CA ALA A 343 8.06 -5.49 -31.59
C ALA A 343 6.86 -4.83 -30.88
N GLY A 344 7.11 -3.87 -29.97
CA GLY A 344 6.08 -3.19 -29.18
C GLY A 344 5.57 -3.99 -27.97
N ASN A 345 6.17 -5.15 -27.67
CA ASN A 345 5.79 -5.94 -26.51
C ASN A 345 6.38 -5.34 -25.24
N ILE A 346 5.58 -5.24 -24.18
CA ILE A 346 6.03 -4.77 -22.87
C ILE A 346 7.01 -5.79 -22.29
N LEU A 347 8.21 -5.32 -21.96
CA LEU A 347 9.23 -6.11 -21.27
C LEU A 347 9.07 -6.00 -19.76
N TYR A 348 9.02 -4.76 -19.24
CA TYR A 348 8.86 -4.47 -17.82
C TYR A 348 8.43 -3.02 -17.59
N TYR A 349 8.13 -2.68 -16.35
CA TYR A 349 7.86 -1.31 -15.91
C TYR A 349 9.04 -0.81 -15.07
N LYS A 350 9.44 0.44 -15.27
CA LYS A 350 10.46 1.08 -14.43
C LYS A 350 9.99 2.44 -13.93
N PRO A 351 10.39 2.84 -12.71
CA PRO A 351 10.23 4.23 -12.29
C PRO A 351 10.99 5.14 -13.26
N ALA A 352 10.46 6.33 -13.53
CA ALA A 352 11.13 7.35 -14.33
C ALA A 352 12.01 8.27 -13.46
N PHE A 353 11.46 8.68 -12.32
CA PHE A 353 12.12 9.47 -11.28
C PHE A 353 11.29 9.35 -10.00
N TYR A 354 11.86 9.71 -8.86
CA TYR A 354 11.12 9.84 -7.60
C TYR A 354 10.91 11.30 -7.22
N VAL A 355 9.76 11.58 -6.65
CA VAL A 355 9.43 12.82 -5.93
C VAL A 355 9.28 12.46 -4.47
N ARG A 356 10.02 13.14 -3.58
CA ARG A 356 9.87 12.91 -2.14
C ARG A 356 8.52 13.44 -1.66
N GLY A 357 7.89 12.65 -0.80
CA GLY A 357 6.72 13.07 -0.06
C GLY A 357 7.08 14.20 0.91
N ARG A 358 6.13 15.09 1.13
CA ARG A 358 6.25 16.10 2.18
C ARG A 358 6.17 15.38 3.53
N MET A 359 7.20 15.55 4.35
CA MET A 359 7.19 15.13 5.76
C MET A 359 6.60 16.20 6.66
#